data_AF-A0A1B0FEN2-F1
#
_entry.id   AF-A0A1B0FEN2-F1
#
_cell.length_a   1.000
_cell.length_b   1.000
_cell.length_c   1.000
_cell.angle_alpha   90.00
_cell.angle_beta   90.00
_cell.angle_gamma   90.00
#
_symmetry.space_group_name_H-M   'P 1'
#
loop_
_entity.id
_entity.type
_entity.pdbx_description
1 polymer ?
#
loop_
_entity_poly.entity_id
_entity_poly.type
_entity_poly.pdbx_seq_one_letter_code
_entity_poly.pdbx_strand_id
1 'polypeptide(L)' 'MLGDPELKKEKIYVIDCIDREHLAESGNELFEMLMDNRLKQVPLLIFANKQDLPNAMSSSEVAEAVLYQ' A
#
# COMPACT_ATOMS: atom_id res chain seq x y z
N MET A 1 25.88 -12.66 19.49
CA MET A 1 25.46 -11.54 18.61
C MET A 1 24.10 -11.09 19.11
N LEU A 2 24.06 -9.98 19.81
CA LEU A 2 22.80 -9.36 20.23
C LEU A 2 22.09 -8.94 18.95
N GLY A 3 20.93 -9.54 18.65
CA GLY A 3 20.07 -9.06 17.57
C GLY A 3 19.66 -7.62 17.89
N ASP A 4 19.63 -6.79 16.86
CA ASP A 4 19.30 -5.37 16.97
C ASP A 4 17.91 -5.20 17.63
N PRO A 5 17.80 -4.53 18.78
CA PRO A 5 16.56 -4.39 19.52
C PRO A 5 15.50 -3.52 18.81
N GLU A 6 15.84 -2.87 17.70
CA GLU A 6 14.88 -2.17 16.84
C GLU A 6 14.82 -2.79 15.45
N LEU A 7 14.09 -3.91 15.30
CA LEU A 7 13.61 -4.30 13.98
C LEU A 7 12.73 -3.17 13.47
N LYS A 8 13.27 -2.34 12.57
CA LYS A 8 12.54 -1.25 11.90
C LYS A 8 11.27 -1.85 11.31
N LYS A 9 10.13 -1.48 11.87
CA LYS A 9 8.85 -1.88 11.32
C LYS A 9 8.69 -1.13 10.02
N GLU A 10 8.65 -1.87 8.92
CA GLU A 10 8.33 -1.38 7.59
C GLU A 10 7.01 -2.00 7.19
N LYS A 11 6.10 -1.19 6.65
CA LYS A 11 4.80 -1.68 6.20
C LYS A 11 4.77 -1.67 4.69
N ILE A 12 4.47 -2.83 4.12
CA ILE A 12 4.35 -3.01 2.68
C ILE A 12 2.88 -3.27 2.39
N TYR A 13 2.31 -2.47 1.50
CA TYR A 13 0.96 -2.65 0.98
C TYR A 13 1.08 -2.96 -0.51
N VAL A 14 0.43 -4.02 -0.98
CA VAL A 14 0.57 -4.50 -2.36
C VAL A 14 -0.79 -4.37 -3.03
N ILE A 15 -0.84 -3.65 -4.13
CA ILE A 15 -2.06 -3.45 -4.91
C ILE A 15 -1.99 -4.29 -6.17
N ASP A 16 -3.04 -5.06 -6.43
CA ASP A 16 -3.21 -5.81 -7.66
C ASP A 16 -3.67 -4.87 -8.78
N CYS A 17 -2.78 -4.46 -9.68
CA CYS A 17 -3.09 -3.38 -10.63
C CYS A 17 -4.04 -3.77 -11.77
N ILE A 18 -4.40 -5.04 -11.90
CA ILE A 18 -5.44 -5.50 -12.84
C ILE A 18 -6.85 -5.48 -12.22
N ASP A 19 -6.95 -5.37 -10.89
CA ASP A 19 -8.22 -5.40 -10.18
C ASP A 19 -8.76 -3.99 -9.92
N ARG A 20 -9.29 -3.37 -10.99
CA ARG A 20 -9.86 -2.02 -10.92
C ARG A 20 -11.14 -1.96 -10.08
N GLU A 21 -11.90 -3.05 -10.00
CA GLU A 21 -13.19 -3.10 -9.30
C GLU A 21 -13.00 -2.98 -7.79
N HIS A 22 -11.96 -3.61 -7.23
CA HIS A 22 -11.68 -3.61 -5.79
C HIS A 22 -10.66 -2.55 -5.34
N LEU A 23 -10.26 -1.63 -6.24
CA LEU A 23 -9.28 -0.58 -5.91
C LEU A 23 -9.80 0.37 -4.82
N ALA A 24 -11.08 0.74 -4.88
CA ALA A 24 -11.69 1.61 -3.89
C ALA A 24 -11.73 0.96 -2.50
N GLU A 25 -12.03 -0.34 -2.44
CA GLU A 25 -12.02 -1.13 -1.20
C GLU A 25 -10.59 -1.20 -0.62
N SER A 26 -9.60 -1.45 -1.46
CA SER A 26 -8.18 -1.42 -1.07
C SER A 26 -7.78 -0.05 -0.49
N GLY A 27 -8.27 1.05 -1.09
CA GLY A 27 -8.06 2.40 -0.56
C GLY A 27 -8.68 2.62 0.83
N ASN A 28 -9.90 2.11 1.06
CA ASN A 28 -10.56 2.18 2.37
C ASN A 28 -9.82 1.38 3.44
N GLU A 29 -9.41 0.15 3.13
CA GLU A 29 -8.61 -0.67 4.06
C GLU A 29 -7.27 -0.02 4.38
N LEU A 30 -6.62 0.57 3.37
CA LEU A 30 -5.39 1.34 3.55
C LEU A 30 -5.63 2.54 4.49
N PHE A 31 -6.72 3.28 4.30
CA PHE A 31 -7.08 4.40 5.16
C PHE A 31 -7.32 3.97 6.61
N GLU A 32 -8.12 2.91 6.83
CA GLU A 32 -8.37 2.36 8.16
C GLU A 32 -7.07 1.91 8.84
N MET A 33 -6.16 1.29 8.08
CA MET A 33 -4.84 0.94 8.56
C MET A 33 -4.05 2.19 8.96
N LEU A 34 -4.04 3.26 8.14
CA LEU A 34 -3.32 4.50 8.45
C LEU A 34 -3.85 5.23 9.68
N MET A 35 -5.11 5.01 10.07
CA MET A 35 -5.69 5.56 11.30
C MET A 35 -5.20 4.87 12.57
N ASP A 36 -4.56 3.69 12.46
CA ASP A 36 -3.94 3.02 13.60
C ASP A 36 -2.73 3.81 14.13
N ASN A 37 -2.86 4.33 15.35
CA ASN A 37 -1.81 5.11 16.01
C ASN A 37 -0.46 4.39 16.13
N ARG A 38 -0.45 3.05 16.10
CA ARG A 38 0.79 2.25 16.14
C ARG A 38 1.60 2.38 14.85
N LEU A 39 1.00 2.88 13.78
CA LEU A 39 1.59 2.94 12.44
C LEU A 39 1.95 4.36 12.00
N LYS A 40 1.62 5.39 12.78
CA LYS A 40 1.89 6.80 12.46
C LYS A 40 3.36 7.16 12.18
N GLN A 41 4.30 6.35 12.66
CA GLN A 41 5.75 6.57 12.47
C GLN A 41 6.41 5.44 11.69
N VAL A 42 5.62 4.54 11.11
CA VAL A 42 6.10 3.43 10.30
C VAL A 42 6.06 3.85 8.83
N PRO A 43 7.20 3.85 8.12
CA PRO A 43 7.19 4.07 6.67
C PRO A 43 6.30 3.06 5.97
N LEU A 44 5.48 3.55 5.04
CA LEU A 44 4.63 2.75 4.18
C LEU A 44 5.21 2.73 2.77
N LEU A 45 5.43 1.52 2.24
CA LEU A 45 5.75 1.27 0.84
C LEU A 45 4.53 0.65 0.17
N ILE A 46 4.08 1.24 -0.94
CA ILE A 46 3.01 0.68 -1.76
C ILE A 46 3.62 0.09 -3.04
N PHE A 47 3.41 -1.19 -3.28
CA PHE A 47 3.77 -1.85 -4.54
C PHE A 47 2.56 -1.89 -5.48
N ALA A 48 2.70 -1.26 -6.64
CA ALA A 48 1.81 -1.46 -7.79
C ALA A 48 2.20 -2.77 -8.48
N ASN A 49 1.51 -3.87 -8.16
CA ASN A 49 1.86 -5.22 -8.60
C ASN A 49 1.20 -5.59 -9.94
N LYS A 50 1.77 -6.60 -10.62
CA LYS A 50 1.29 -7.14 -11.91
C LYS A 50 1.30 -6.15 -13.10
N GLN A 51 2.26 -5.23 -13.09
CA GLN A 51 2.48 -4.24 -14.16
C GLN A 51 2.83 -4.89 -15.52
N ASP A 52 3.21 -6.16 -15.52
CA ASP A 52 3.49 -6.96 -16.72
C ASP A 52 2.23 -7.34 -17.50
N LEU A 53 1.06 -7.28 -16.87
CA LEU A 53 -0.20 -7.71 -17.48
C LEU A 53 -0.87 -6.58 -18.27
N PRO A 54 -1.60 -6.92 -19.35
CA PRO A 54 -2.35 -5.93 -20.10
C PRO A 54 -3.43 -5.27 -19.21
N ASN A 55 -3.69 -3.99 -19.46
CA ASN A 55 -4.66 -3.16 -18.74
C ASN A 55 -4.33 -2.90 -17.26
N ALA A 56 -3.15 -3.29 -16.78
CA ALA A 56 -2.69 -2.92 -15.45
C ALA A 56 -2.73 -1.39 -15.28
N MET A 57 -3.27 -0.94 -14.15
CA MET A 57 -3.24 0.45 -13.73
C MET A 57 -1.80 0.94 -13.57
N SER A 58 -1.53 2.13 -14.08
CA SER A 58 -0.28 2.82 -13.82
C SER A 58 -0.13 3.16 -12.33
N SER A 59 1.12 3.31 -11.87
CA SER A 59 1.39 3.74 -10.50
C SER A 59 0.73 5.08 -10.15
N SER A 60 0.53 5.97 -11.13
CA SER A 60 -0.15 7.25 -10.93
C SER A 60 -1.64 7.07 -10.68
N GLU A 61 -2.33 6.25 -11.50
CA GLU A 61 -3.76 5.92 -11.29
C GLU A 61 -3.99 5.29 -9.91
N VAL A 62 -3.11 4.36 -9.52
CA VAL A 62 -3.18 3.70 -8.22
C VAL A 62 -2.99 4.70 -7.09
N ALA A 63 -1.94 5.53 -7.15
CA ALA A 63 -1.67 6.55 -6.13
C ALA A 63 -2.84 7.54 -6.01
N GLU A 64 -3.42 7.96 -7.13
CA GLU A 64 -4.55 8.86 -7.14
C GLU A 64 -5.77 8.27 -6.44
N ALA A 65 -6.10 7.02 -6.77
CA ALA A 65 -7.27 6.35 -6.22
C ALA A 65 -7.16 6.00 -4.72
N VAL A 66 -5.95 5.76 -4.19
CA VAL A 66 -5.77 5.30 -2.80
C VAL A 66 -5.24 6.36 -1.83
N LEU A 67 -4.71 7.49 -2.33
CA LEU A 67 -4.14 8.55 -1.48
C LEU A 67 -4.93 9.87 -1.52
N TYR A 68 -5.71 10.12 -2.58
CA TYR A 68 -6.45 11.39 -2.75
C TYR A 68 -7.97 11.22 -2.68
N GLN A 69 -8.46 10.21 -1.95
CA GLN A 69 -9.89 10.10 -1.62
C GLN A 69 -10.36 11.21 -0.69
#